data_AF-A0A174RDD3-F1
#
_entry.id   AF-A0A174RDD3-F1
#
_cell.length_a   1.000
_cell.length_b   1.000
_cell.length_c   1.000
_cell.angle_alpha   90.00
_cell.angle_beta   90.00
_cell.angle_gamma   90.00
#
_symmetry.space_group_name_H-M   'P 1'
#
loop_
_entity.id
_entity.type
_entity.pdbx_description
1 polymer ?
#
loop_
_entity_poly.entity_id
_entity_poly.type
_entity_poly.pdbx_seq_one_letter_code
_entity_poly.pdbx_strand_id
1 'polypeptide(L)'
;MYLFCDFYFLQALYNITTTHNFTYFKGEIFIKRLNKIILLLSFFIFIFISLISCQNKETKSTDFTLHNFIDEMNSKGYDLKIKDVEKDVLSRTRKRTYNDKIIFDVYLYENNKSMENDSKNLSKDGSKYENGKTSVVVDWSKPPHFYKKGNIIVQYIGEDEKIISDLQSILGEQFAGH
;
A
#
# COMPACT_ATOMS: atom_id res chain seq x y z
N MET A 1 -71.99 -25.75 57.14
CA MET A 1 -70.64 -25.17 57.07
C MET A 1 -70.16 -25.22 55.61
N TYR A 2 -70.83 -24.50 54.71
CA TYR A 2 -70.62 -24.54 53.25
C TYR A 2 -70.65 -23.13 52.61
N LEU A 3 -70.19 -22.11 53.33
CA LEU A 3 -70.28 -20.72 52.86
C LEU A 3 -68.95 -19.95 52.95
N PHE A 4 -67.84 -20.63 53.26
CA PHE A 4 -66.52 -19.97 53.39
C PHE A 4 -65.47 -20.41 52.35
N CYS A 5 -65.78 -21.38 51.47
CA CYS A 5 -64.81 -21.85 50.48
C CYS A 5 -64.91 -21.12 49.13
N ASP A 6 -66.09 -20.61 48.75
CA ASP A 6 -66.33 -20.12 47.38
C ASP A 6 -65.77 -18.72 47.11
N PHE A 7 -65.52 -17.90 48.16
CA PHE A 7 -65.06 -16.53 47.98
C PHE A 7 -63.54 -16.42 47.71
N TYR A 8 -62.74 -17.36 48.22
CA TYR A 8 -61.29 -17.39 47.96
C TYR A 8 -60.95 -17.88 46.55
N PHE A 9 -61.79 -18.74 45.96
CA PHE A 9 -61.54 -19.30 44.64
C PHE A 9 -61.77 -18.28 43.51
N LEU A 10 -62.78 -17.41 43.65
CA LEU A 10 -63.06 -16.34 42.68
C LEU A 10 -61.99 -15.22 42.70
N GLN A 11 -61.46 -14.87 43.87
CA GLN A 11 -60.37 -13.87 43.97
C GLN A 11 -59.07 -14.38 43.33
N ALA A 12 -58.77 -15.68 43.48
CA ALA A 12 -57.60 -16.31 42.88
C ALA A 12 -57.69 -16.33 41.35
N LEU A 13 -58.85 -16.65 40.78
CA LEU A 13 -59.05 -16.68 39.32
C LEU A 13 -59.01 -15.28 38.67
N TYR A 14 -59.48 -14.24 39.35
CA TYR A 14 -59.36 -12.85 38.87
C TYR A 14 -57.90 -12.37 38.79
N ASN A 15 -57.08 -12.73 39.78
CA ASN A 15 -55.65 -12.39 39.80
C ASN A 15 -54.83 -13.18 38.76
N ILE A 16 -55.21 -14.43 38.48
CA ILE A 16 -54.54 -15.26 37.45
C ILE A 16 -54.86 -14.74 36.04
N THR A 17 -56.11 -14.36 35.77
CA THR A 17 -56.50 -13.82 34.46
C THR A 17 -55.91 -12.44 34.17
N THR A 18 -55.78 -11.57 35.18
CA THR A 18 -55.12 -10.25 35.00
C THR A 18 -53.61 -10.35 34.80
N THR A 19 -52.93 -11.28 35.47
CA THR A 19 -51.48 -11.49 35.31
C THR A 19 -51.12 -12.06 33.94
N HIS A 20 -51.89 -13.03 33.43
CA HIS A 20 -51.66 -13.60 32.09
C HIS A 20 -51.87 -12.60 30.96
N ASN A 21 -52.91 -11.76 31.03
CA ASN A 21 -53.17 -10.72 30.03
C ASN A 21 -52.08 -9.64 30.00
N PHE A 22 -51.51 -9.27 31.15
CA PHE A 22 -50.43 -8.28 31.21
C PHE A 22 -49.11 -8.82 30.63
N THR A 23 -48.77 -10.08 30.87
CA THR A 23 -47.59 -10.72 30.27
C THR A 23 -47.71 -10.87 28.75
N TYR A 24 -48.90 -11.19 28.24
CA TYR A 24 -49.12 -11.38 26.80
C TYR A 24 -49.08 -10.04 26.05
N PHE A 25 -49.74 -9.01 26.58
CA PHE A 25 -49.76 -7.67 25.99
C PHE A 25 -48.37 -7.01 26.00
N LYS A 26 -47.59 -7.22 27.07
CA LYS A 26 -46.21 -6.71 27.18
C LYS A 26 -45.26 -7.44 26.21
N GLY A 27 -45.46 -8.73 25.96
CA GLY A 27 -44.70 -9.52 24.99
C GLY A 27 -44.90 -9.07 23.53
N GLU A 28 -46.14 -8.82 23.12
CA GLU A 28 -46.47 -8.31 21.78
C GLU A 28 -45.85 -6.93 21.50
N ILE A 29 -45.95 -6.01 22.46
CA ILE A 29 -45.35 -4.67 22.37
C ILE A 29 -43.82 -4.76 22.36
N PHE A 30 -43.26 -5.65 23.18
CA PHE A 30 -41.81 -5.87 23.26
C PHE A 30 -41.25 -6.46 21.96
N ILE A 31 -41.91 -7.46 21.36
CA ILE A 31 -41.50 -8.07 20.08
C ILE A 31 -41.61 -7.06 18.93
N LYS A 32 -42.67 -6.25 18.88
CA LYS A 32 -42.81 -5.18 17.87
C LYS A 32 -41.73 -4.11 18.00
N ARG A 33 -41.37 -3.72 19.24
CA ARG A 33 -40.26 -2.78 19.52
C ARG A 33 -38.90 -3.41 19.20
N LEU A 34 -38.71 -4.69 19.49
CA LEU A 34 -37.48 -5.43 19.20
C LEU A 34 -37.25 -5.59 17.68
N ASN A 35 -38.28 -5.96 16.91
CA ASN A 35 -38.20 -6.03 15.44
C ASN A 35 -37.93 -4.67 14.81
N LYS A 36 -38.49 -3.59 15.36
CA LYS A 36 -38.22 -2.22 14.89
C LYS A 36 -36.78 -1.78 15.17
N ILE A 37 -36.22 -2.17 16.32
CA ILE A 37 -34.80 -1.91 16.65
C ILE A 37 -33.87 -2.75 15.76
N ILE A 38 -34.18 -4.02 15.53
CA ILE A 38 -33.41 -4.90 14.63
C ILE A 38 -33.41 -4.36 13.20
N LEU A 39 -34.57 -3.88 12.70
CA LEU A 39 -34.66 -3.24 11.38
C LEU A 39 -33.83 -1.94 11.30
N LEU A 40 -33.83 -1.12 12.36
CA LEU A 40 -33.02 0.10 12.43
C LEU A 40 -31.51 -0.19 12.50
N LEU A 41 -31.09 -1.22 13.24
CA LEU A 41 -29.69 -1.63 13.31
C LEU A 41 -29.20 -2.22 11.98
N SER A 42 -30.02 -3.02 11.30
CA SER A 42 -29.72 -3.52 9.95
C SER A 42 -29.54 -2.37 8.95
N PHE A 43 -30.42 -1.36 8.98
CA PHE A 43 -30.31 -0.17 8.14
C PHE A 43 -29.03 0.65 8.40
N PHE A 44 -28.63 0.80 9.67
CA PHE A 44 -27.39 1.48 10.04
C PHE A 44 -26.13 0.72 9.61
N ILE A 45 -26.15 -0.62 9.65
CA ILE A 45 -25.04 -1.46 9.15
C ILE A 45 -24.86 -1.27 7.63
N PHE A 46 -25.96 -1.21 6.86
CA PHE A 46 -25.89 -0.92 5.42
C PHE A 46 -25.32 0.47 5.10
N ILE A 47 -25.58 1.47 5.94
CA ILE A 47 -25.01 2.83 5.82
C ILE A 47 -23.52 2.86 6.21
N PHE A 48 -23.09 2.05 7.16
CA PHE A 48 -21.67 1.94 7.51
C PHE A 48 -20.83 1.25 6.42
N ILE A 49 -21.42 0.29 5.69
CA ILE A 49 -20.74 -0.38 4.56
C ILE A 49 -20.50 0.59 3.39
N SER A 50 -21.37 1.57 3.17
CA SER A 50 -21.21 2.55 2.09
C SER A 50 -20.19 3.66 2.36
N LEU A 51 -19.59 3.71 3.56
CA LEU A 51 -18.54 4.67 3.92
C LEU A 51 -17.11 4.11 3.81
N ILE A 52 -16.93 2.83 3.44
CA ILE A 52 -15.62 2.24 3.11
C ILE A 52 -15.41 2.23 1.59
N SER A 53 -15.63 3.38 0.96
CA SER A 53 -15.17 3.63 -0.42
C SER A 53 -14.56 5.02 -0.52
N CYS A 54 -13.59 5.29 0.35
CA CYS A 54 -12.37 5.91 -0.17
C CYS A 54 -11.61 4.78 -0.86
N GLN A 55 -11.97 4.48 -2.11
CA GLN A 55 -10.98 3.95 -3.03
C GLN A 55 -9.85 4.97 -3.01
N ASN A 56 -8.74 4.62 -2.35
CA ASN A 56 -7.46 5.17 -2.75
C ASN A 56 -7.44 4.99 -4.26
N LYS A 57 -7.55 6.09 -5.00
CA LYS A 57 -7.14 6.08 -6.39
C LYS A 57 -5.66 5.75 -6.31
N GLU A 58 -5.33 4.47 -6.41
CA GLU A 58 -4.15 4.09 -7.15
C GLU A 58 -4.38 4.65 -8.55
N THR A 59 -3.98 5.90 -8.75
CA THR A 59 -3.46 6.30 -10.04
C THR A 59 -2.39 5.27 -10.34
N LYS A 60 -2.74 4.25 -11.14
CA LYS A 60 -1.77 3.42 -11.84
C LYS A 60 -0.80 4.40 -12.48
N SER A 61 0.35 4.57 -11.84
CA SER A 61 1.40 5.38 -12.40
C SER A 61 1.82 4.68 -13.68
N THR A 62 1.67 5.36 -14.82
CA THR A 62 2.22 4.92 -16.09
C THR A 62 3.74 5.10 -16.14
N ASP A 63 4.36 5.52 -15.03
CA ASP A 63 5.79 5.73 -14.94
C ASP A 63 6.54 4.41 -15.11
N PHE A 64 7.67 4.47 -15.81
CA PHE A 64 8.61 3.38 -15.95
C PHE A 64 9.15 2.95 -14.57
N THR A 65 9.04 1.66 -14.25
CA THR A 65 9.38 1.08 -12.94
C THR A 65 10.55 0.08 -13.01
N LEU A 66 10.94 -0.47 -11.85
CA LEU A 66 11.90 -1.57 -11.75
C LEU A 66 11.53 -2.79 -12.61
N HIS A 67 10.24 -3.16 -12.65
CA HIS A 67 9.81 -4.31 -13.45
C HIS A 67 10.01 -4.04 -14.94
N ASN A 68 9.65 -2.83 -15.40
CA ASN A 68 9.90 -2.43 -16.79
C ASN A 68 11.40 -2.45 -17.13
N PHE A 69 12.26 -1.96 -16.22
CA PHE A 69 13.71 -2.02 -16.41
C PHE A 69 14.20 -3.46 -16.60
N ILE A 70 13.74 -4.38 -15.75
CA ILE A 70 14.15 -5.79 -15.81
C ILE A 70 13.64 -6.46 -17.08
N ASP A 71 12.39 -6.21 -17.46
CA ASP A 71 11.81 -6.78 -18.68
C ASP A 71 12.57 -6.31 -19.92
N GLU A 72 12.88 -5.01 -20.02
CA GLU A 72 13.67 -4.44 -21.11
C GLU A 72 15.08 -5.03 -21.17
N MET A 73 15.77 -5.14 -20.03
CA MET A 73 17.10 -5.76 -19.98
C MET A 73 17.05 -7.26 -20.31
N ASN A 74 16.06 -8.00 -19.82
CA ASN A 74 15.93 -9.43 -20.10
C ASN A 74 15.56 -9.68 -21.56
N SER A 75 14.77 -8.80 -22.19
CA SER A 75 14.50 -8.86 -23.63
C SER A 75 15.77 -8.73 -24.49
N LYS A 76 16.83 -8.11 -23.94
CA LYS A 76 18.17 -8.00 -24.55
C LYS A 76 19.13 -9.12 -24.14
N GLY A 77 18.67 -10.12 -23.37
CA GLY A 77 19.44 -11.32 -23.02
C GLY A 77 20.32 -11.20 -21.76
N TYR A 78 20.01 -10.28 -20.84
CA TYR A 78 20.80 -10.12 -19.61
C TYR A 78 20.36 -11.04 -18.45
N ASP A 79 19.16 -11.61 -18.47
CA ASP A 79 18.64 -12.55 -17.45
C ASP A 79 18.87 -12.12 -15.99
N LEU A 80 18.53 -10.87 -15.69
CA LEU A 80 18.77 -10.24 -14.39
C LEU A 80 17.88 -10.83 -13.29
N LYS A 81 18.50 -11.07 -12.13
CA LYS A 81 17.87 -11.42 -10.85
C LYS A 81 17.79 -10.18 -9.97
N ILE A 82 16.92 -10.18 -8.96
CA ILE A 82 16.72 -9.07 -8.01
C ILE A 82 17.07 -9.51 -6.60
N LYS A 83 17.66 -8.62 -5.81
CA LYS A 83 17.71 -8.75 -4.35
C LYS A 83 17.58 -7.39 -3.66
N ASP A 84 17.08 -7.45 -2.43
CA ASP A 84 17.15 -6.32 -1.50
C ASP A 84 18.59 -6.10 -1.04
N VAL A 85 18.96 -4.82 -0.93
CA VAL A 85 20.25 -4.39 -0.41
C VAL A 85 20.05 -3.17 0.47
N GLU A 86 20.98 -2.96 1.40
CA GLU A 86 20.97 -1.77 2.24
C GLU A 86 21.13 -0.49 1.40
N LYS A 87 20.85 0.67 2.01
CA LYS A 87 21.06 1.96 1.36
C LYS A 87 22.53 2.20 1.05
N ASP A 88 22.80 3.06 0.08
CA ASP A 88 24.14 3.44 -0.35
C ASP A 88 24.19 4.95 -0.58
N VAL A 89 24.87 5.41 -1.63
CA VAL A 89 25.03 6.81 -2.05
C VAL A 89 23.73 7.59 -1.98
N LEU A 90 22.66 7.09 -2.60
CA LEU A 90 21.35 7.71 -2.51
C LEU A 90 20.60 7.19 -1.28
N SER A 91 19.96 8.12 -0.56
CA SER A 91 19.25 7.85 0.70
C SER A 91 17.93 7.05 0.57
N ARG A 92 17.67 6.48 -0.61
CA ARG A 92 16.40 5.86 -1.04
C ARG A 92 16.43 4.34 -0.98
N THR A 93 15.28 3.72 -1.17
CA THR A 93 15.17 2.26 -1.27
C THR A 93 15.97 1.78 -2.47
N ARG A 94 16.92 0.88 -2.23
CA ARG A 94 17.81 0.34 -3.25
C ARG A 94 17.52 -1.15 -3.45
N LYS A 95 17.39 -1.54 -4.71
CA LYS A 95 17.40 -2.94 -5.15
C LYS A 95 18.65 -3.16 -5.97
N ARG A 96 19.26 -4.34 -5.83
CA ARG A 96 20.35 -4.77 -6.71
C ARG A 96 19.79 -5.72 -7.74
N THR A 97 19.96 -5.38 -9.01
CA THR A 97 19.68 -6.28 -10.14
C THR A 97 21.01 -6.81 -10.67
N TYR A 98 21.10 -8.11 -10.95
CA TYR A 98 22.39 -8.73 -11.23
C TYR A 98 22.28 -10.04 -12.01
N ASN A 99 23.37 -10.42 -12.67
CA ASN A 99 23.64 -11.78 -13.10
C ASN A 99 25.09 -12.15 -12.72
N ASP A 100 25.65 -13.21 -13.30
CA ASP A 100 27.01 -13.68 -12.96
C ASP A 100 28.13 -12.71 -13.37
N LYS A 101 27.85 -11.76 -14.26
CA LYS A 101 28.84 -10.83 -14.84
C LYS A 101 28.57 -9.36 -14.50
N ILE A 102 27.31 -9.01 -14.28
CA ILE A 102 26.89 -7.62 -14.16
C ILE A 102 26.03 -7.37 -12.92
N ILE A 103 26.17 -6.16 -12.39
CA ILE A 103 25.40 -5.60 -11.30
C ILE A 103 24.93 -4.21 -11.70
N PHE A 104 23.65 -3.93 -11.47
CA PHE A 104 23.07 -2.59 -11.45
C PHE A 104 22.40 -2.33 -10.11
N ASP A 105 22.59 -1.14 -9.58
CA ASP A 105 21.83 -0.66 -8.43
C ASP A 105 20.67 0.22 -8.92
N VAL A 106 19.46 -0.11 -8.46
CA VAL A 106 18.22 0.58 -8.85
C VAL A 106 17.61 1.24 -7.62
N TYR A 107 17.48 2.56 -7.67
CA TYR A 107 16.91 3.37 -6.61
C TYR A 107 15.45 3.68 -6.94
N LEU A 108 14.57 3.34 -6.00
CA LEU A 108 13.13 3.39 -6.19
C LEU A 108 12.53 4.65 -5.56
N TYR A 109 11.62 5.27 -6.30
CA TYR A 109 10.90 6.47 -5.89
C TYR A 109 9.40 6.27 -5.98
N GLU A 110 8.65 7.04 -5.19
CA GLU A 110 7.18 6.99 -5.19
C GLU A 110 6.61 7.44 -6.54
N ASN A 111 7.26 8.42 -7.19
CA ASN A 111 6.83 9.00 -8.46
C ASN A 111 8.00 9.73 -9.15
N ASN A 112 7.82 10.04 -10.44
CA ASN A 112 8.81 10.78 -11.23
C ASN A 112 9.26 12.10 -10.59
N LYS A 113 8.35 12.89 -10.01
CA LYS A 113 8.70 14.17 -9.38
C LYS A 113 9.69 14.00 -8.22
N SER A 114 9.48 12.99 -7.37
CA SER A 114 10.38 12.70 -6.25
C SER A 114 11.75 12.20 -6.71
N MET A 115 11.79 11.43 -7.80
CA MET A 115 13.03 11.02 -8.46
C MET A 115 13.78 12.23 -9.03
N GLU A 116 13.10 13.07 -9.80
CA GLU A 116 13.70 14.25 -10.43
C GLU A 116 14.31 15.20 -9.40
N ASN A 117 13.61 15.43 -8.30
CA ASN A 117 14.11 16.27 -7.21
C ASN A 117 15.34 15.66 -6.53
N ASP A 118 15.37 14.36 -6.31
CA ASP A 118 16.51 13.72 -5.65
C ASP A 118 17.73 13.61 -6.57
N SER A 119 17.51 13.43 -7.90
CA SER A 119 18.59 13.37 -8.89
C SER A 119 19.45 14.64 -8.92
N LYS A 120 18.88 15.80 -8.57
CA LYS A 120 19.58 17.09 -8.51
C LYS A 120 20.61 17.17 -7.38
N ASN A 121 20.51 16.30 -6.39
CA ASN A 121 21.44 16.23 -5.26
C ASN A 121 22.71 15.44 -5.62
N LEU A 122 22.73 14.76 -6.78
CA LEU A 122 23.89 14.05 -7.30
C LEU A 122 24.75 15.00 -8.14
N SER A 123 26.05 15.01 -7.91
CA SER A 123 27.01 15.78 -8.70
C SER A 123 27.06 15.27 -10.15
N LYS A 124 27.47 16.15 -11.07
CA LYS A 124 27.52 15.83 -12.50
C LYS A 124 28.43 14.62 -12.82
N ASP A 125 29.52 14.45 -12.08
CA ASP A 125 30.46 13.34 -12.22
C ASP A 125 30.00 12.06 -11.46
N GLY A 126 28.89 12.11 -10.73
CA GLY A 126 28.35 10.98 -9.97
C GLY A 126 29.13 10.60 -8.71
N SER A 127 30.09 11.42 -8.28
CA SER A 127 30.96 11.13 -7.13
C SER A 127 30.45 11.64 -5.79
N LYS A 128 29.48 12.58 -5.80
CA LYS A 128 28.96 13.22 -4.58
C LYS A 128 27.44 13.28 -4.59
N TYR A 129 26.83 12.95 -3.45
CA TYR A 129 25.40 13.15 -3.19
C TYR A 129 25.20 14.01 -1.94
N GLU A 130 24.40 15.08 -2.04
CA GLU A 130 24.12 15.98 -0.92
C GLU A 130 22.68 16.51 -0.94
N ASN A 131 21.88 16.17 0.08
CA ASN A 131 20.46 16.56 0.17
C ASN A 131 20.13 17.38 1.44
N GLY A 132 21.15 18.00 2.05
CA GLY A 132 21.05 18.77 3.30
C GLY A 132 20.94 17.93 4.58
N LYS A 133 20.61 16.64 4.49
CA LYS A 133 20.60 15.69 5.63
C LYS A 133 21.73 14.66 5.53
N THR A 134 22.09 14.30 4.31
CA THR A 134 23.08 13.30 3.98
C THR A 134 24.05 13.93 3.01
N SER A 135 25.34 13.70 3.24
CA SER A 135 26.43 14.04 2.34
C SER A 135 27.32 12.81 2.19
N VAL A 136 27.44 12.29 0.98
CA VAL A 136 28.26 11.12 0.65
C VAL A 136 29.18 11.50 -0.49
N VAL A 137 30.46 11.14 -0.34
CA VAL A 137 31.46 11.22 -1.41
C VAL A 137 31.98 9.81 -1.63
N VAL A 138 32.02 9.38 -2.89
CA VAL A 138 32.47 8.05 -3.28
C VAL A 138 33.59 8.16 -4.27
N ASP A 139 34.66 7.42 -3.99
CA ASP A 139 35.73 7.15 -4.94
C ASP A 139 35.44 5.80 -5.61
N TRP A 140 35.13 5.83 -6.90
CA TRP A 140 34.68 4.65 -7.62
C TRP A 140 35.86 3.86 -8.18
N SER A 141 35.81 2.53 -8.06
CA SER A 141 36.84 1.66 -8.65
C SER A 141 36.79 1.60 -10.18
N LYS A 142 35.67 2.01 -10.78
CA LYS A 142 35.44 2.17 -12.22
C LYS A 142 34.48 3.35 -12.46
N PRO A 143 34.38 3.89 -13.68
CA PRO A 143 33.46 4.97 -13.98
C PRO A 143 32.01 4.65 -13.57
N PRO A 144 31.34 5.56 -12.84
CA PRO A 144 29.93 5.46 -12.54
C PRO A 144 29.10 6.04 -13.69
N HIS A 145 27.99 5.37 -14.00
CA HIS A 145 27.00 5.83 -14.97
C HIS A 145 25.63 5.84 -14.31
N PHE A 146 24.96 7.00 -14.32
CA PHE A 146 23.62 7.17 -13.76
C PHE A 146 22.61 7.58 -14.83
N TYR A 147 21.51 6.83 -14.87
CA TYR A 147 20.39 7.02 -15.78
C TYR A 147 19.09 7.14 -14.99
N LYS A 148 18.10 7.83 -15.55
CA LYS A 148 16.79 8.00 -14.90
C LYS A 148 15.65 7.91 -15.89
N LYS A 149 14.58 7.21 -15.51
CA LYS A 149 13.33 7.13 -16.29
C LYS A 149 12.17 6.80 -15.36
N GLY A 150 11.02 7.44 -15.56
CA GLY A 150 9.85 7.22 -14.71
C GLY A 150 10.17 7.50 -13.24
N ASN A 151 10.01 6.50 -12.37
CA ASN A 151 10.24 6.61 -10.93
C ASN A 151 11.51 5.89 -10.43
N ILE A 152 12.50 5.66 -11.31
CA ILE A 152 13.75 5.00 -10.92
C ILE A 152 15.00 5.78 -11.36
N ILE A 153 16.08 5.58 -10.61
CA ILE A 153 17.45 5.86 -11.04
C ILE A 153 18.20 4.53 -11.10
N VAL A 154 18.94 4.30 -12.19
CA VAL A 154 19.77 3.12 -12.39
C VAL A 154 21.24 3.54 -12.39
N GLN A 155 22.05 2.83 -11.61
CA GLN A 155 23.48 3.00 -11.53
C GLN A 155 24.19 1.77 -12.09
N TYR A 156 25.13 2.00 -12.99
CA TYR A 156 26.10 1.03 -13.49
C TYR A 156 27.51 1.51 -13.16
N ILE A 157 28.38 0.60 -12.72
CA ILE A 157 29.80 0.89 -12.46
C ILE A 157 30.63 0.00 -13.39
N GLY A 158 31.21 0.56 -14.44
CA GLY A 158 31.91 -0.21 -15.47
C GLY A 158 32.15 0.57 -16.75
N GLU A 159 32.65 -0.11 -17.80
CA GLU A 159 33.09 0.53 -19.05
C GLU A 159 32.58 -0.24 -20.29
N ASP A 160 31.70 -1.23 -20.11
CA ASP A 160 31.22 -2.04 -21.22
C ASP A 160 30.26 -1.21 -22.10
N GLU A 161 30.74 -0.84 -23.29
CA GLU A 161 30.03 0.02 -24.24
C GLU A 161 28.67 -0.53 -24.67
N LYS A 162 28.53 -1.87 -24.75
CA LYS A 162 27.25 -2.49 -25.10
C LYS A 162 26.23 -2.25 -24.00
N ILE A 163 26.63 -2.38 -22.74
CA ILE A 163 25.76 -2.12 -21.59
C ILE A 163 25.38 -0.64 -21.53
N ILE A 164 26.36 0.26 -21.70
CA ILE A 164 26.13 1.71 -21.72
C ILE A 164 25.11 2.07 -22.82
N SER A 165 25.30 1.53 -24.03
CA SER A 165 24.38 1.76 -25.16
C SER A 165 22.98 1.17 -24.91
N ASP A 166 22.89 -0.03 -24.35
CA ASP A 166 21.61 -0.65 -24.00
C ASP A 166 20.87 0.16 -22.92
N LEU A 167 21.58 0.65 -21.89
CA LEU A 167 21.01 1.53 -20.86
C LEU A 167 20.54 2.84 -21.45
N GLN A 168 21.31 3.49 -22.33
CA GLN A 168 20.89 4.71 -23.01
C GLN A 168 19.63 4.50 -23.86
N SER A 169 19.56 3.38 -24.58
CA SER A 169 18.39 3.03 -25.39
C SER A 169 17.13 2.82 -24.53
N ILE A 170 17.26 2.26 -23.33
CA ILE A 170 16.13 1.96 -22.45
C ILE A 170 15.73 3.18 -21.63
N LEU A 171 16.70 3.84 -21.00
CA LEU A 171 16.49 4.84 -19.95
C LEU A 171 16.65 6.28 -20.44
N GLY A 172 17.25 6.49 -21.62
CA GLY A 172 17.63 7.80 -22.13
C GLY A 172 19.06 8.19 -21.73
N GLU A 173 19.42 9.44 -21.96
CA GLU A 173 20.78 9.91 -21.74
C GLU A 173 21.26 9.78 -20.29
N GLN A 174 22.56 9.51 -20.15
CA GLN A 174 23.24 9.58 -18.86
C GLN A 174 23.12 11.01 -18.30
N PHE A 175 22.65 11.14 -17.07
CA PHE A 175 22.48 12.46 -16.43
C PHE A 175 23.61 12.79 -15.44
N ALA A 176 24.32 11.78 -14.94
CA ALA A 176 25.49 11.93 -14.07
C ALA A 176 26.47 10.77 -14.26
N GLY A 177 27.75 11.02 -14.03
CA GLY A 177 28.83 10.07 -14.29
C GLY A 177 29.81 10.57 -15.34
N HIS A 178 30.76 9.72 -15.72
CA HIS A 178 31.76 9.99 -16.76
C HIS A 178 32.06 8.77 -17.60
#